data_AF-A0A7Z9ISV4-F1
#
_entry.id   AF-A0A7Z9ISV4-F1
#
_cell.length_a   1.000
_cell.length_b   1.000
_cell.length_c   1.000
_cell.angle_alpha   90.00
_cell.angle_beta   90.00
_cell.angle_gamma   90.00
#
_symmetry.space_group_name_H-M   'P 1'
#
loop_
_entity.id
_entity.type
_entity.pdbx_description
1 polymer ?
#
loop_
_entity_poly.entity_id
_entity_poly.type
_entity_poly.pdbx_seq_one_letter_code
_entity_poly.pdbx_strand_id
1 'polypeptide(L)'
;MIVHTPAIVLKTIPYGDTSMISRCFTLEKGKIGLIIKGARSKKSPKSAHFQHLSYIEIIYYDKPNRDLQVLSKVNFKESWPHIQNSLKAVT
;
A
#
# COMPACT_ATOMS: atom_id res chain seq x y z
N MET A 1 9.12 4.78 -14.88
CA MET A 1 9.54 5.98 -14.13
C MET A 1 9.52 5.66 -12.64
N ILE A 2 10.31 6.33 -11.80
CA ILE A 2 10.14 6.24 -10.34
C ILE A 2 9.20 7.37 -9.94
N VAL A 3 8.11 7.02 -9.25
CA VAL A 3 7.09 7.98 -8.81
C VAL A 3 7.09 8.02 -7.29
N HIS A 4 7.05 9.23 -6.72
CA HIS A 4 6.96 9.48 -5.29
C HIS A 4 5.70 10.28 -5.02
N THR A 5 4.76 9.68 -4.29
CA THR A 5 3.45 10.30 -4.10
C THR A 5 2.79 9.81 -2.81
N PRO A 6 1.99 10.65 -2.14
CA PRO A 6 1.16 10.19 -1.04
C PRO A 6 0.02 9.31 -1.55
N ALA A 7 -0.36 8.34 -0.74
CA ALA A 7 -1.38 7.37 -1.07
C ALA A 7 -2.19 6.94 0.16
N ILE A 8 -3.46 6.60 -0.08
CA ILE A 8 -4.34 5.96 0.90
C ILE A 8 -4.51 4.49 0.50
N VAL A 9 -4.31 3.58 1.44
CA VAL A 9 -4.51 2.15 1.22
C VAL A 9 -6.00 1.82 1.23
N LEU A 10 -6.50 1.25 0.14
CA LEU A 10 -7.92 0.88 0.00
C LEU A 10 -8.17 -0.58 0.38
N LYS A 11 -7.34 -1.50 -0.13
CA LYS A 11 -7.49 -2.93 0.11
C LYS A 11 -6.17 -3.64 -0.08
N THR A 12 -5.83 -4.52 0.86
CA THR A 12 -4.64 -5.36 0.79
C THR A 12 -5.02 -6.83 0.81
N ILE A 13 -4.43 -7.62 -0.09
CA ILE A 13 -4.64 -9.07 -0.17
C ILE A 13 -3.30 -9.82 -0.12
N PRO A 14 -3.25 -11.01 0.48
CA PRO A 14 -2.10 -11.91 0.38
C PRO A 14 -1.74 -12.19 -1.09
N TYR A 15 -0.45 -12.34 -1.39
CA TYR A 15 -0.01 -12.80 -2.70
C TYR A 15 1.25 -13.66 -2.60
N GLY A 16 1.11 -14.97 -2.85
CA GLY A 16 2.16 -15.96 -2.63
C GLY A 16 2.59 -16.02 -1.16
N ASP A 17 3.79 -16.56 -0.92
CA ASP A 17 4.25 -16.84 0.45
C ASP A 17 4.67 -15.58 1.20
N THR A 18 5.41 -14.70 0.51
CA THR A 18 6.10 -13.57 1.15
C THR A 18 5.56 -12.20 0.74
N SER A 19 4.69 -12.11 -0.26
CA SER A 19 4.27 -10.84 -0.85
C SER A 19 2.80 -10.53 -0.59
N MET A 20 2.40 -9.28 -0.85
CA MET A 20 1.01 -8.86 -0.82
C MET A 20 0.72 -7.91 -1.97
N ILE A 21 -0.54 -7.81 -2.36
CA ILE A 21 -1.01 -6.83 -3.33
C ILE A 21 -1.87 -5.82 -2.59
N SER A 22 -1.56 -4.53 -2.73
CA SER A 22 -2.35 -3.44 -2.19
C SER A 22 -2.93 -2.59 -3.32
N ARG A 23 -4.21 -2.26 -3.20
CA ARG A 23 -4.86 -1.20 -3.99
C ARG A 23 -4.72 0.09 -3.22
N CYS A 24 -4.07 1.09 -3.82
CA CYS A 24 -3.87 2.40 -3.20
C CYS A 24 -4.48 3.49 -4.08
N PHE A 25 -5.01 4.52 -3.45
CA PHE A 25 -5.43 5.74 -4.10
C PHE A 25 -4.33 6.79 -3.93
N THR A 26 -3.66 7.12 -5.03
CA THR A 26 -2.55 8.08 -5.07
C THR A 26 -3.03 9.45 -5.51
N LEU A 27 -2.32 10.50 -5.09
CA LEU A 27 -2.64 11.86 -5.50
C LEU A 27 -2.38 12.09 -7.01
N GLU A 28 -1.29 11.55 -7.56
CA GLU A 28 -0.91 11.82 -8.95
C GLU A 28 -1.65 10.98 -10.00
N LYS A 29 -1.94 9.70 -9.69
CA LYS A 29 -2.46 8.73 -10.67
C LYS A 29 -3.79 8.12 -10.28
N GLY A 30 -4.41 8.58 -9.19
CA GLY A 30 -5.61 7.98 -8.65
C GLY A 30 -5.38 6.53 -8.22
N LYS A 31 -6.30 5.63 -8.57
CA LYS A 31 -6.29 4.24 -8.13
C LYS A 31 -5.22 3.42 -8.85
N ILE A 32 -4.27 2.85 -8.11
CA ILE A 32 -3.24 1.95 -8.63
C ILE A 32 -3.20 0.63 -7.84
N GLY A 33 -2.74 -0.43 -8.50
CA GLY A 33 -2.37 -1.68 -7.85
C GLY A 33 -0.86 -1.74 -7.59
N LEU A 34 -0.47 -2.17 -6.39
CA LEU A 34 0.93 -2.30 -5.98
C LEU A 34 1.21 -3.72 -5.52
N ILE A 35 2.30 -4.31 -6.01
CA ILE A 35 2.88 -5.52 -5.43
C ILE A 35 3.99 -5.14 -4.45
N ILE A 36 3.84 -5.62 -3.21
CA ILE A 36 4.79 -5.39 -2.13
C ILE A 36 5.53 -6.69 -1.86
N LYS A 37 6.72 -6.79 -2.44
CA LYS A 37 7.59 -7.95 -2.29
C LYS A 37 8.12 -8.05 -0.86
N GLY A 38 8.04 -9.25 -0.28
CA GLY A 38 8.58 -9.55 1.05
C GLY A 38 7.80 -8.94 2.22
N ALA A 39 6.61 -8.39 1.97
CA ALA A 39 5.79 -7.75 3.00
C ALA A 39 5.33 -8.68 4.13
N ARG A 40 5.16 -9.98 3.82
CA ARG A 40 4.71 -11.00 4.77
C ARG A 40 5.86 -11.79 5.40
N SER A 41 7.11 -11.43 5.11
CA SER A 41 8.25 -12.09 5.78
C SER A 41 8.30 -11.70 7.26
N LYS A 42 8.73 -12.62 8.13
CA LYS A 42 8.68 -12.48 9.60
C LYS A 42 9.33 -11.19 10.15
N LYS A 43 10.30 -10.61 9.42
CA LYS A 43 11.04 -9.41 9.83
C LYS A 43 10.59 -8.13 9.13
N SER A 44 9.56 -8.19 8.27
CA SER A 44 9.20 -7.06 7.42
C SER A 44 8.25 -6.09 8.14
N PRO A 45 8.61 -4.81 8.28
CA PRO A 45 7.68 -3.80 8.78
C PRO A 45 6.63 -3.41 7.72
N LYS A 46 6.81 -3.84 6.46
CA LYS A 46 5.99 -3.39 5.32
C LYS A 46 4.51 -3.71 5.49
N SER A 47 4.15 -4.84 6.11
CA SER A 47 2.75 -5.24 6.30
C SER A 47 1.93 -4.20 7.07
N ALA A 48 2.53 -3.55 8.08
CA ALA A 48 1.86 -2.54 8.90
C ALA A 48 1.47 -1.30 8.09
N HIS A 49 2.31 -0.89 7.12
CA HIS A 49 2.02 0.26 6.26
C HIS A 49 0.84 0.04 5.33
N PHE A 50 0.51 -1.21 5.01
CA PHE A 50 -0.56 -1.57 4.09
C PHE A 50 -1.83 -2.03 4.81
N GLN A 51 -2.10 -1.49 6.00
CA GLN A 51 -3.40 -1.59 6.64
C GLN A 51 -4.42 -0.70 5.92
N HIS A 52 -5.70 -1.09 5.96
CA HIS A 52 -6.78 -0.33 5.32
C HIS A 52 -6.81 1.10 5.84
N LEU A 53 -7.05 2.09 4.98
CA LEU A 53 -7.07 3.52 5.30
C LEU A 53 -5.78 4.09 5.91
N SER A 54 -4.65 3.40 5.79
CA SER A 54 -3.35 3.99 6.15
C SER A 54 -2.98 5.09 5.16
N TYR A 55 -2.54 6.24 5.69
CA TYR A 55 -2.00 7.34 4.90
C TYR A 55 -0.48 7.24 4.82
N ILE A 56 0.01 6.88 3.65
CA ILE A 56 1.40 6.50 3.41
C ILE A 56 2.03 7.33 2.30
N GLU A 57 3.33 7.56 2.42
CA GLU A 57 4.16 8.07 1.35
C GLU A 57 4.81 6.88 0.64
N ILE A 58 4.61 6.74 -0.67
CA ILE A 58 5.12 5.60 -1.43
C ILE A 58 6.05 6.02 -2.55
N ILE A 59 7.09 5.21 -2.75
CA ILE A 59 7.94 5.25 -3.94
C ILE A 59 7.73 3.94 -4.69
N TYR A 60 7.32 4.02 -5.95
CA TYR A 60 7.10 2.83 -6.77
C TYR A 60 7.66 3.00 -8.18
N TYR A 61 7.93 1.85 -8.80
CA TYR A 61 8.31 1.78 -10.20
C TYR A 61 7.06 1.74 -11.05
N ASP A 62 6.80 2.85 -11.72
CA ASP A 62 5.71 3.03 -12.66
C ASP A 62 6.09 2.51 -14.04
N LYS A 63 5.34 1.53 -14.53
CA LYS A 63 5.40 1.00 -15.89
C LYS A 63 4.00 1.10 -16.51
N PRO A 64 3.83 1.83 -17.62
CA PRO A 64 2.51 2.11 -18.18
C PRO A 64 1.74 0.85 -18.62
N ASN A 65 2.44 -0.17 -19.12
CA ASN A 65 1.81 -1.43 -19.58
C ASN A 65 1.62 -2.45 -18.46
N ARG A 66 1.54 -2.03 -17.19
CA ARG A 66 1.45 -2.95 -16.04
C ARG A 66 0.32 -2.53 -15.12
N ASP A 67 -0.58 -3.47 -14.83
CA ASP A 67 -1.67 -3.24 -13.87
C ASP A 67 -1.20 -3.19 -12.42
N LEU A 68 -0.10 -3.92 -12.11
CA LEU A 68 0.50 -4.01 -10.78
C LEU A 68 1.89 -3.39 -10.77
N GLN A 69 2.00 -2.19 -10.20
CA GLN A 69 3.26 -1.49 -10.02
C GLN A 69 4.07 -2.10 -8.87
N VAL A 70 5.39 -1.94 -8.86
CA VAL A 70 6.25 -2.54 -7.83
C VAL A 70 6.64 -1.48 -6.81
N LEU A 71 6.36 -1.74 -5.53
CA LEU A 71 6.80 -0.88 -4.45
C LEU A 71 8.33 -0.92 -4.31
N SER A 72 8.95 0.26 -4.25
CA SER A 72 10.36 0.43 -3.90
C SER A 72 10.52 0.73 -2.40
N LYS A 73 9.89 1.80 -1.92
CA LYS A 73 9.92 2.24 -0.52
C LYS A 73 8.55 2.72 -0.07
N VAL A 74 8.32 2.67 1.24
CA VAL A 74 7.11 3.18 1.89
C VAL A 74 7.49 3.81 3.22
N ASN A 75 6.77 4.87 3.59
CA ASN A 75 6.80 5.44 4.92
C ASN A 75 5.39 5.82 5.38
N PHE A 76 5.15 5.90 6.68
CA PHE A 76 3.92 6.52 7.18
C PHE A 76 4.02 8.03 6.99
N LYS A 77 2.95 8.63 6.48
CA LYS A 77 2.85 10.09 6.38
C LYS A 77 2.18 10.67 7.61
N GLU A 78 1.07 10.06 8.03
CA GLU A 78 0.35 10.43 9.23
C GLU A 78 -0.37 9.20 9.80
N SER A 79 -0.60 9.20 11.12
CA SER A 79 -1.39 8.17 11.79
C SER A 79 -2.78 8.70 12.10
N TRP A 80 -3.81 7.99 11.66
CA TRP A 80 -5.22 8.31 11.93
C TRP A 80 -5.88 7.25 12.80
N PRO A 81 -5.47 7.10 14.08
CA PRO A 81 -5.94 6.03 14.94
C PRO A 81 -7.45 6.08 15.16
N HIS A 82 -8.04 7.28 15.20
CA HIS A 82 -9.49 7.42 15.39
C HIS A 82 -10.29 6.86 14.20
N ILE A 83 -9.79 7.02 12.98
CA ILE A 83 -10.41 6.46 11.78
C ILE A 83 -10.31 4.94 11.84
N GLN A 84 -9.11 4.41 12.10
CA GLN A 84 -8.87 2.96 12.22
C GLN A 84 -9.77 2.30 13.27
N ASN A 85 -9.87 2.91 14.45
CA ASN A 85 -10.67 2.39 15.56
C ASN A 85 -12.19 2.50 15.31
N SER A 86 -12.61 3.47 14.49
CA SER A 86 -14.02 3.65 14.12
C SER A 86 -14.48 2.73 12.99
N LEU A 87 -13.57 1.99 12.35
CA LEU A 87 -13.90 1.06 11.27
C LEU A 87 -14.78 -0.07 11.82
N LYS A 88 -16.02 -0.10 11.39
CA LYS A 88 -16.93 -1.23 11.64
C LYS A 88 -16.61 -2.33 10.66
N ALA A 89 -16.66 -3.58 11.12
CA ALA A 89 -16.65 -4.72 10.22
C ALA A 89 -17.83 -4.59 9.25
N VAL A 90 -17.54 -4.54 7.95
CA VAL A 90 -18.58 -4.69 6.92
C VAL A 90 -18.85 -6.18 6.84
N THR A 91 -19.87 -6.64 7.57
CA THR A 91 -20.41 -8.00 7.50
C THR A 91 -21.35 -8.11 6.32
#